data_AF-A0AAD7IPC2-F1
#
_entry.id   AF-A0AAD7IPC2-F1
#
_cell.length_a   1.000
_cell.length_b   1.000
_cell.length_c   1.000
_cell.angle_alpha   90.00
_cell.angle_beta   90.00
_cell.angle_gamma   90.00
#
_symmetry.space_group_name_H-M   'P 1'
#
loop_
_entity.id
_entity.type
_entity.pdbx_description
1 polymer ?
#
loop_
_entity_poly.entity_id
_entity_poly.type
_entity_poly.pdbx_seq_one_letter_code
_entity_poly.pdbx_strand_id
1 'polypeptide(L)'
;KSSTQIAISLNMPLRVVQHVKQTWREIGEVCRDRKHLGRSPMLSQANTKFMLALLDHSPDMYLDEIQEHLYLQHEVDCSLATICRTLHRLGIGSKKV
;
A
#
# COMPACT_ATOMS: atom_id res chain seq x y z
N LYS A 1 19.12 26.48 -7.24
CA LYS A 1 18.34 27.38 -8.14
C LYS A 1 17.02 27.77 -7.46
N SER A 2 16.63 29.04 -7.57
CA SER A 2 15.31 29.51 -7.10
C SER A 2 14.19 28.84 -7.90
N SER A 3 13.05 28.52 -7.27
CA SER A 3 11.92 27.85 -7.95
C SER A 3 11.40 28.68 -9.13
N THR A 4 11.45 30.01 -9.04
CA THR A 4 11.07 30.93 -10.12
C THR A 4 12.00 30.84 -11.33
N GLN A 5 13.32 30.71 -11.09
CA GLN A 5 14.29 30.55 -12.18
C GLN A 5 14.10 29.24 -12.93
N ILE A 6 13.78 28.16 -12.20
CA ILE A 6 13.47 26.85 -12.79
C ILE A 6 12.17 26.93 -13.61
N ALA A 7 11.14 27.59 -13.08
CA ALA A 7 9.86 27.76 -13.75
C ALA A 7 10.00 28.50 -15.09
N ILE A 8 10.75 29.61 -15.09
CA ILE A 8 11.02 30.40 -16.30
C ILE A 8 11.87 29.58 -17.30
N SER A 9 12.97 28.97 -16.82
CA SER A 9 13.89 28.22 -17.69
C SER A 9 13.25 27.00 -18.37
N LEU A 10 12.29 26.36 -17.71
CA LEU A 10 11.62 25.16 -18.23
C LEU A 10 10.24 25.47 -18.82
N ASN A 11 9.81 26.73 -18.83
CA ASN A 11 8.47 27.16 -19.22
C ASN A 11 7.36 26.35 -18.53
N MET A 12 7.48 26.19 -17.21
CA MET A 12 6.52 25.44 -16.38
C MET A 12 5.88 26.34 -15.34
N PRO A 13 4.63 26.08 -14.92
CA PRO A 13 4.01 26.82 -13.82
C PRO A 13 4.84 26.69 -12.52
N LEU A 14 4.99 27.80 -11.80
CA LEU A 14 5.74 27.84 -10.52
C LEU A 14 5.25 26.78 -9.52
N ARG A 15 3.94 26.55 -9.50
CA ARG A 15 3.29 25.54 -8.64
C ARG A 15 3.82 24.13 -8.92
N VAL A 16 4.08 23.77 -10.17
CA VAL A 16 4.63 22.45 -10.55
C VAL A 16 6.04 22.29 -9.98
N VAL A 17 6.89 23.30 -10.16
CA VAL A 17 8.26 23.29 -9.64
C VAL A 17 8.28 23.19 -8.10
N GLN A 18 7.39 23.92 -7.43
CA GLN A 18 7.26 23.86 -5.98
C GLN A 18 6.82 22.48 -5.50
N HIS A 19 5.79 21.89 -6.12
CA HIS A 19 5.33 20.54 -5.78
C HIS A 19 6.43 19.50 -6.01
N VAL A 20 7.12 19.54 -7.14
CA VAL A 20 8.23 18.61 -7.45
C VAL A 20 9.35 18.71 -6.40
N LYS A 21 9.75 19.93 -6.02
CA LYS A 21 10.76 20.13 -4.97
C LYS A 21 10.29 19.68 -3.59
N GLN A 22 9.03 19.87 -3.27
CA GLN A 22 8.45 19.38 -2.02
C GLN A 22 8.45 17.85 -1.99
N THR A 23 7.96 17.20 -3.06
CA THR A 23 7.94 15.73 -3.16
C THR A 23 9.35 15.13 -3.09
N TRP A 24 10.34 15.76 -3.75
CA TRP A 24 11.75 15.35 -3.61
C TRP A 24 12.27 15.48 -2.18
N ARG A 25 11.92 16.54 -1.45
CA ARG A 25 12.36 16.71 -0.05
C ARG A 25 11.70 15.71 0.90
N GLU A 26 10.45 15.37 0.67
CA GLU A 26 9.67 14.48 1.53
C GLU A 26 10.00 13.00 1.29
N ILE A 27 10.19 12.60 0.03
CA ILE A 27 10.28 11.19 -0.37
C ILE A 27 11.67 10.83 -0.94
N GLY A 28 12.46 11.83 -1.38
CA GLY A 28 13.72 11.58 -2.09
C GLY A 28 13.54 11.15 -3.55
N GLU A 29 12.29 11.11 -4.04
CA GLU A 29 11.96 10.68 -5.39
C GLU A 29 10.77 11.47 -5.93
N VAL A 30 10.80 11.86 -7.21
CA VAL A 30 9.68 12.55 -7.87
C VAL A 30 8.77 11.50 -8.51
N CYS A 31 7.94 10.84 -7.71
CA CYS A 31 7.01 9.81 -8.17
C CYS A 31 5.60 10.37 -8.44
N ARG A 32 4.95 9.90 -9.52
CA ARG A 32 3.52 10.15 -9.78
C ARG A 32 2.64 9.49 -8.72
N ASP A 33 3.07 8.31 -8.27
CA ASP A 33 2.36 7.48 -7.32
C ASP A 33 3.00 7.59 -5.94
N ARG A 34 2.28 8.19 -5.00
CA ARG A 34 2.76 8.42 -3.62
C ARG A 34 2.64 7.15 -2.77
N LYS A 35 3.16 6.02 -3.26
CA LYS A 35 3.08 4.72 -2.56
C LYS A 35 3.65 4.76 -1.13
N HIS A 36 4.52 5.72 -0.85
CA HIS A 36 5.18 5.92 0.44
C HIS A 36 4.48 6.92 1.37
N LEU A 37 3.43 7.61 0.92
CA LEU A 37 2.68 8.56 1.76
C LEU A 37 1.38 7.90 2.23
N GLY A 38 1.39 7.38 3.47
CA GLY A 38 0.22 6.79 4.09
C GLY A 38 0.55 6.06 5.39
N ARG A 39 -0.50 5.60 6.10
CA ARG A 39 -0.33 4.74 7.27
C ARG A 39 0.19 3.38 6.80
N SER A 40 1.27 2.90 7.43
CA SER A 40 1.78 1.55 7.20
C SER A 40 0.68 0.51 7.40
N PRO A 41 0.56 -0.49 6.51
CA PRO A 41 -0.38 -1.59 6.69
C PRO A 41 -0.22 -2.24 8.07
N MET A 42 -1.33 -2.58 8.72
CA MET A 42 -1.32 -3.28 10.01
C MET A 42 -0.70 -4.68 9.89
N LEU A 43 -0.95 -5.36 8.75
CA LEU A 43 -0.34 -6.64 8.44
C LEU A 43 1.07 -6.43 7.89
N SER A 44 2.04 -7.06 8.53
CA SER A 44 3.43 -7.10 8.06
C SER A 44 3.53 -7.79 6.70
N GLN A 45 4.64 -7.59 5.99
CA GLN A 45 4.88 -8.28 4.72
C GLN A 45 4.93 -9.81 4.90
N ALA A 46 5.44 -10.30 6.03
CA ALA A 46 5.48 -11.72 6.34
C ALA A 46 4.06 -12.30 6.50
N ASN A 47 3.20 -11.63 7.26
CA ASN A 47 1.81 -12.05 7.48
C ASN A 47 1.02 -12.02 6.17
N THR A 48 1.32 -11.03 5.32
CA THR A 48 0.70 -10.91 4.00
C THR A 48 1.08 -12.09 3.09
N LYS A 49 2.35 -12.54 3.13
CA LYS A 49 2.80 -13.73 2.39
C LYS A 49 2.19 -15.02 2.92
N PHE A 50 2.09 -15.15 4.24
CA PHE A 50 1.43 -16.30 4.87
C PHE A 50 -0.03 -16.41 4.45
N MET A 51 -0.77 -15.29 4.50
CA MET A 51 -2.16 -15.24 4.03
C MET A 51 -2.29 -15.63 2.55
N LEU A 52 -1.36 -15.20 1.70
CA LEU A 52 -1.34 -15.61 0.29
C LEU A 52 -1.07 -17.11 0.13
N ALA A 53 -0.16 -17.68 0.93
CA ALA A 53 0.12 -19.12 0.89
C ALA A 53 -1.08 -19.97 1.34
N LEU A 54 -1.85 -19.50 2.34
CA LEU A 54 -3.09 -20.14 2.75
C LEU A 54 -4.13 -20.16 1.61
N LEU A 55 -4.29 -19.04 0.91
CA LEU A 55 -5.21 -18.93 -0.22
C LEU A 55 -4.75 -19.74 -1.44
N ASP A 56 -3.45 -19.88 -1.65
CA ASP A 56 -2.89 -20.70 -2.73
C ASP A 56 -3.13 -22.20 -2.47
N HIS A 57 -3.08 -22.62 -1.20
CA HIS A 57 -3.37 -23.99 -0.81
C HIS A 57 -4.88 -24.30 -0.79
N SER A 58 -5.68 -23.35 -0.31
CA SER A 58 -7.12 -23.48 -0.10
C SER A 58 -7.84 -22.19 -0.52
N PRO A 59 -8.20 -22.04 -1.81
CA PRO A 59 -8.83 -20.81 -2.32
C PRO A 59 -10.27 -20.61 -1.84
N ASP A 60 -10.88 -21.63 -1.21
CA ASP A 60 -12.25 -21.59 -0.69
C ASP A 60 -12.36 -21.06 0.73
N MET A 61 -11.25 -20.63 1.33
CA MET A 61 -11.18 -20.18 2.72
C MET A 61 -11.92 -18.85 2.95
N TYR A 62 -12.69 -18.78 4.03
CA TYR A 62 -13.40 -17.58 4.46
C TYR A 62 -12.48 -16.62 5.23
N LEU A 63 -12.92 -15.36 5.38
CA LEU A 63 -12.10 -14.31 6.01
C LEU A 63 -11.87 -14.55 7.51
N ASP A 64 -12.82 -15.15 8.19
CA ASP A 64 -12.75 -15.55 9.60
C ASP A 64 -11.82 -16.74 9.81
N GLU A 65 -11.83 -17.72 8.91
CA GLU A 65 -10.85 -18.81 8.92
C GLU A 65 -9.41 -18.28 8.74
N ILE A 66 -9.21 -17.32 7.83
CA ILE A 66 -7.93 -16.63 7.64
C ILE A 66 -7.52 -15.88 8.92
N GLN A 67 -8.48 -15.22 9.59
CA GLN A 67 -8.23 -14.54 10.85
C GLN A 67 -7.75 -15.51 11.93
N GLU A 68 -8.41 -16.67 12.06
CA GLU A 68 -8.04 -17.71 13.01
C GLU A 68 -6.62 -18.23 12.75
N HIS A 69 -6.28 -18.50 11.49
CA HIS A 69 -4.93 -18.95 11.13
C HIS A 69 -3.86 -17.88 11.41
N LEU A 70 -4.16 -16.60 11.17
CA LEU A 70 -3.25 -15.49 11.49
C LEU A 70 -3.04 -15.33 13.00
N TYR A 71 -4.10 -15.55 13.79
CA TYR A 71 -4.00 -15.52 15.25
C TYR A 71 -3.20 -16.70 15.78
N LEU A 72 -3.49 -17.92 15.31
CA LEU A 72 -2.84 -19.15 15.79
C LEU A 72 -1.34 -19.22 15.42
N GLN A 73 -0.96 -18.79 14.22
CA GLN A 73 0.41 -18.95 13.72
C GLN A 73 1.30 -17.74 14.03
N HIS A 74 0.72 -16.53 14.05
CA HIS A 74 1.48 -15.27 14.11
C HIS A 74 1.05 -14.35 15.26
N GLU A 75 0.12 -14.77 16.12
CA GLU A 75 -0.42 -13.99 17.24
C GLU A 75 -0.95 -12.61 16.81
N VAL A 76 -1.42 -12.50 15.57
CA VAL A 76 -1.91 -11.24 15.01
C VAL A 76 -3.42 -11.22 15.02
N ASP A 77 -3.99 -10.54 16.00
CA ASP A 77 -5.41 -10.20 16.00
C ASP A 77 -5.68 -9.08 15.00
N CYS A 78 -6.44 -9.40 13.96
CA CYS A 78 -6.78 -8.48 12.89
C CYS A 78 -8.26 -8.59 12.52
N SER A 79 -8.93 -7.44 12.41
CA SER A 79 -10.34 -7.44 12.00
C SER A 79 -10.53 -7.96 10.58
N LEU A 80 -11.68 -8.61 10.33
CA LEU A 80 -12.07 -9.07 8.99
C LEU A 80 -11.96 -7.97 7.92
N ALA A 81 -12.29 -6.73 8.29
CA ALA A 81 -12.15 -5.58 7.41
C ALA A 81 -10.69 -5.28 7.02
N THR A 82 -9.74 -5.52 7.92
CA THR A 82 -8.30 -5.40 7.64
C THR A 82 -7.83 -6.48 6.69
N ILE A 83 -8.29 -7.73 6.86
CA ILE A 83 -7.99 -8.84 5.95
C ILE A 83 -8.55 -8.53 4.55
N CYS A 84 -9.83 -8.18 4.46
CA CYS A 84 -10.50 -7.83 3.20
C CYS A 84 -9.79 -6.69 2.46
N ARG A 85 -9.49 -5.56 3.14
CA ARG A 85 -8.73 -4.46 2.54
C ARG A 85 -7.34 -4.89 2.05
N THR A 86 -6.70 -5.81 2.78
CA THR A 86 -5.36 -6.31 2.42
C THR A 86 -5.44 -7.19 1.17
N LEU A 87 -6.42 -8.08 1.07
CA LEU A 87 -6.68 -8.89 -0.13
C LEU A 87 -6.99 -8.02 -1.35
N HIS A 88 -7.87 -7.04 -1.21
CA HIS A 88 -8.16 -6.08 -2.29
C HIS A 88 -6.90 -5.32 -2.73
N ARG A 89 -6.03 -4.93 -1.79
CA ARG A 89 -4.75 -4.26 -2.12
C ARG A 89 -3.80 -5.18 -2.89
N LEU A 90 -3.88 -6.50 -2.70
CA LEU A 90 -3.12 -7.51 -3.43
C LEU A 90 -3.75 -7.87 -4.77
N GLY A 91 -4.90 -7.29 -5.12
CA GLY A 91 -5.63 -7.59 -6.35
C GLY A 91 -6.51 -8.84 -6.24
N ILE A 92 -6.63 -9.44 -5.05
CA ILE A 92 -7.53 -10.57 -4.79
C ILE A 92 -8.88 -9.98 -4.38
N GLY A 93 -9.81 -9.97 -5.34
CA GLY A 93 -11.20 -9.58 -5.12
C GLY A 93 -12.04 -10.73 -4.57
N SER A 94 -13.33 -10.47 -4.39
CA SER A 94 -14.29 -11.50 -3.99
C SER A 94 -14.26 -12.70 -4.94
N LYS A 95 -14.39 -13.90 -4.35
CA LYS A 95 -14.62 -15.15 -5.08
C LYS A 95 -15.73 -14.91 -6.10
N LYS A 96 -15.45 -15.16 -7.38
CA LYS A 96 -16.50 -15.17 -8.41
C LYS A 96 -17.39 -16.37 -8.10
N VAL A 97 -18.60 -16.09 -7.61
CA VAL A 97 -19.69 -17.06 -7.50
C VAL A 97 -20.19 -17.41 -8.89
#